data_AF-A0A3D4KTC1-F1
#
_entry.id   AF-A0A3D4KTC1-F1
#
_cell.length_a   1.000
_cell.length_b   1.000
_cell.length_c   1.000
_cell.angle_alpha   90.00
_cell.angle_beta   90.00
_cell.angle_gamma   90.00
#
_symmetry.space_group_name_H-M   'P 1'
#
loop_
_entity.id
_entity.type
_entity.pdbx_description
1 polymer ?
#
loop_
_entity_poly.entity_id
_entity_poly.type
_entity_poly.pdbx_seq_one_letter_code
_entity_poly.pdbx_strand_id
1 'polypeptide(L)'
;DELGVRFPDMSHVYDKGLQDKIRSSAKELGIDLKEGIYVQLTGPSYESPTEIQMLGKLGADAVGMSTVVEAIAANHMGLRICCISCVCNLAAGIADHELTGEEVIAAGKAAAPLFEKLVTRSIESF
;
A
#
# COMPACT_ATOMS: atom_id res chain seq x y z
N ASP A 1 -20.95 18.45 -0.02
CA ASP A 1 -22.10 18.01 -0.84
C ASP A 1 -21.68 17.71 -2.26
N GLU A 2 -21.20 18.69 -3.03
CA GLU A 2 -20.83 18.47 -4.45
C GLU A 2 -19.73 17.42 -4.66
N LEU A 3 -18.73 17.36 -3.77
CA LEU A 3 -17.62 16.40 -3.86
C LEU A 3 -17.81 15.14 -3.00
N GLY A 4 -18.89 15.05 -2.23
CA GLY A 4 -19.07 13.99 -1.23
C GLY A 4 -19.83 14.44 0.02
N VAL A 5 -20.09 13.45 0.88
CA VAL A 5 -20.84 13.61 2.13
C VAL A 5 -19.96 14.13 3.27
N ARG A 6 -20.56 14.82 4.24
CA ARG A 6 -19.81 15.36 5.40
C ARG A 6 -19.09 14.28 6.21
N PHE A 7 -19.64 13.07 6.27
CA PHE A 7 -19.11 11.94 7.04
C PHE A 7 -19.09 10.69 6.13
N PRO A 8 -18.02 10.47 5.35
CA PRO A 8 -17.93 9.31 4.47
C PRO A 8 -17.74 8.02 5.29
N ASP A 9 -18.40 6.94 4.87
CA ASP A 9 -18.13 5.61 5.41
C ASP A 9 -16.74 5.13 4.97
N MET A 10 -16.02 4.48 5.88
CA MET A 10 -14.65 4.00 5.68
C MET A 10 -14.54 2.48 5.81
N SER A 11 -15.67 1.76 5.86
CA SER A 11 -15.70 0.31 6.06
C SER A 11 -15.12 -0.44 4.85
N HIS A 12 -15.24 0.13 3.65
CA HIS A 12 -14.83 -0.46 2.38
C HIS A 12 -14.13 0.53 1.45
N VAL A 13 -13.10 1.23 1.96
CA VAL A 13 -12.28 2.18 1.16
C VAL A 13 -11.67 1.51 -0.07
N TYR A 14 -11.17 0.29 0.10
CA TYR A 14 -10.59 -0.51 -0.97
C TYR A 14 -11.65 -1.47 -1.51
N ASP A 15 -12.01 -1.29 -2.78
CA ASP A 15 -13.06 -2.05 -3.45
C ASP A 15 -12.65 -3.51 -3.62
N LYS A 16 -13.48 -4.40 -3.08
CA LYS A 16 -13.23 -5.85 -3.09
C LYS A 16 -13.16 -6.41 -4.51
N GLY A 17 -13.96 -5.91 -5.45
CA GLY A 17 -13.93 -6.35 -6.84
C GLY A 17 -12.62 -5.99 -7.54
N LEU A 18 -12.08 -4.80 -7.26
CA LEU A 18 -10.75 -4.41 -7.75
C LEU A 18 -9.65 -5.31 -7.16
N GLN A 19 -9.72 -5.61 -5.87
CA GLN A 19 -8.77 -6.54 -5.21
C GLN A 19 -8.86 -7.95 -5.81
N ASP A 20 -10.07 -8.45 -6.09
CA ASP A 20 -10.29 -9.77 -6.69
C ASP A 20 -9.63 -9.88 -8.09
N LYS A 21 -9.70 -8.80 -8.89
CA LYS A 21 -9.03 -8.71 -10.20
C LYS A 21 -7.50 -8.74 -10.09
N ILE A 22 -6.96 -8.00 -9.12
CA ILE A 22 -5.51 -7.98 -8.85
C ILE A 22 -5.04 -9.36 -8.38
N ARG A 23 -5.77 -10.01 -7.45
CA ARG A 23 -5.45 -11.37 -6.98
C ARG A 23 -5.45 -12.39 -8.12
N SER A 24 -6.45 -12.32 -8.99
CA SER A 24 -6.54 -13.21 -10.16
C SER A 24 -5.37 -12.99 -11.12
N SER A 25 -5.04 -11.73 -11.40
CA SER A 25 -3.90 -11.37 -12.25
C SER A 25 -2.57 -11.82 -11.67
N ALA A 26 -2.36 -11.65 -10.36
CA ALA A 26 -1.16 -12.15 -9.67
C ALA A 26 -1.04 -13.67 -9.77
N LYS A 27 -2.15 -14.40 -9.55
CA LYS A 27 -2.19 -15.86 -9.67
C LYS A 27 -1.85 -16.34 -11.08
N GLU A 28 -2.39 -15.69 -12.10
CA GLU A 28 -2.10 -16.02 -13.51
C GLU A 28 -0.63 -15.80 -13.86
N LEU A 29 -0.03 -14.72 -13.33
CA LEU A 29 1.37 -14.36 -13.56
C LEU A 29 2.36 -15.11 -12.66
N GLY A 30 1.88 -15.92 -11.70
CA GLY A 30 2.72 -16.59 -10.71
C GLY A 30 3.40 -15.62 -9.73
N ILE A 31 2.79 -14.46 -9.48
CA ILE A 31 3.29 -13.43 -8.55
C ILE A 31 2.80 -13.76 -7.14
N ASP A 32 3.72 -13.88 -6.19
CA ASP A 32 3.40 -14.03 -4.76
C ASP A 32 2.93 -12.68 -4.19
N LEU A 33 1.63 -12.42 -4.31
CA LEU A 33 0.99 -11.22 -3.79
C LEU A 33 0.64 -11.40 -2.30
N LYS A 34 1.11 -10.46 -1.47
CA LYS A 34 0.70 -10.35 -0.06
C LYS A 34 -0.42 -9.33 0.09
N GLU A 35 -1.30 -9.57 1.06
CA GLU A 35 -2.38 -8.66 1.45
C GLU A 35 -2.21 -8.34 2.93
N GLY A 36 -2.50 -7.10 3.32
CA GLY A 36 -2.30 -6.65 4.69
C GLY A 36 -2.80 -5.23 4.96
N ILE A 37 -2.60 -4.78 6.19
CA ILE A 37 -2.99 -3.47 6.71
C ILE A 37 -1.84 -2.48 6.51
N TYR A 38 -2.13 -1.39 5.81
CA TYR A 38 -1.21 -0.27 5.61
C TYR A 38 -1.50 0.87 6.59
N VAL A 39 -0.47 1.38 7.25
CA VAL A 39 -0.56 2.57 8.10
C VAL A 39 0.25 3.71 7.49
N GLN A 40 -0.42 4.85 7.27
CA GLN A 40 0.25 6.09 6.90
C GLN A 40 0.73 6.84 8.15
N LEU A 41 1.99 7.25 8.13
CA LEU A 41 2.61 8.18 9.07
C LEU A 41 2.93 9.50 8.36
N THR A 42 3.27 10.54 9.13
CA THR A 42 3.49 11.87 8.56
C THR A 42 4.86 12.03 7.90
N GLY A 43 5.88 11.30 8.36
CA GLY A 43 7.27 11.55 7.97
C GLY A 43 7.74 12.97 8.35
N PRO A 44 8.85 13.47 7.79
CA PRO A 44 9.74 12.79 6.83
C PRO A 44 10.78 11.87 7.49
N SER A 45 10.87 11.87 8.82
CA SER A 45 11.72 10.92 9.55
C SER A 45 11.17 9.50 9.39
N TYR A 46 12.07 8.53 9.24
CA TYR A 46 11.71 7.12 9.43
C TYR A 46 11.28 6.87 10.88
N GLU A 47 10.56 5.78 11.06
CA GLU A 47 10.05 5.35 12.35
C GLU A 47 11.18 4.82 13.23
N SER A 48 11.05 4.99 14.54
CA SER A 48 11.86 4.27 15.50
C SER A 48 11.46 2.79 15.55
N PRO A 49 12.37 1.89 15.97
CA PRO A 49 12.05 0.48 16.17
C PRO A 49 10.84 0.24 17.09
N THR A 50 10.68 1.06 18.12
CA THR A 50 9.57 0.94 19.08
C THR A 50 8.24 1.34 18.46
N GLU A 51 8.21 2.34 17.58
CA GLU A 51 7.01 2.70 16.82
C GLU A 51 6.62 1.58 15.86
N ILE A 52 7.59 0.98 15.16
CA ILE A 52 7.33 -0.19 14.30
C ILE A 52 6.77 -1.36 15.09
N GLN A 53 7.34 -1.69 16.25
CA GLN A 53 6.81 -2.74 17.13
C GLN A 53 5.40 -2.43 17.63
N MET A 54 5.13 -1.18 17.99
CA MET A 54 3.81 -0.72 18.39
C MET A 54 2.81 -0.92 17.25
N LEU A 55 3.13 -0.48 16.04
CA LEU A 55 2.27 -0.60 14.86
C LEU A 55 2.03 -2.07 14.48
N GLY A 56 3.06 -2.91 14.54
CA GLY A 56 2.90 -4.36 14.34
C GLY A 56 1.96 -4.99 15.37
N LYS A 57 2.01 -4.57 16.65
CA LYS A 57 1.05 -5.02 17.67
C LYS A 57 -0.37 -4.51 17.43
N LEU A 58 -0.53 -3.38 16.75
CA LEU A 58 -1.82 -2.86 16.30
C LEU A 58 -2.31 -3.54 15.00
N GLY A 59 -1.51 -4.43 14.42
CA GLY A 59 -1.86 -5.22 13.24
C GLY A 59 -1.42 -4.60 11.91
N ALA A 60 -0.52 -3.62 11.91
CA ALA A 60 0.04 -3.09 10.67
C ALA A 60 0.99 -4.10 10.01
N ASP A 61 0.80 -4.35 8.71
CA ASP A 61 1.68 -5.18 7.88
C ASP A 61 2.67 -4.34 7.07
N ALA A 62 2.31 -3.08 6.79
CA ALA A 62 3.17 -2.13 6.10
C ALA A 62 2.97 -0.70 6.63
N VAL A 63 4.03 0.11 6.54
CA VAL A 63 4.00 1.52 6.89
C VAL A 63 4.54 2.36 5.73
N GLY A 64 4.11 3.61 5.66
CA GLY A 64 4.73 4.59 4.78
C GLY A 64 4.13 5.97 5.00
N MET A 65 4.46 6.91 4.11
CA MET A 65 4.22 8.34 4.37
C MET A 65 3.17 8.97 3.44
N SER A 66 2.40 8.15 2.70
CA SER A 66 1.40 8.61 1.73
C SER A 66 0.24 7.62 1.60
N THR A 67 -0.58 7.77 0.56
CA THR A 67 -1.61 6.83 0.08
C THR A 67 -2.92 6.86 0.85
N VAL A 68 -2.91 6.90 2.19
CA VAL A 68 -4.15 6.88 2.99
C VAL A 68 -4.95 8.17 2.78
N VAL A 69 -4.28 9.33 2.73
CA VAL A 69 -4.95 10.62 2.52
C VAL A 69 -5.60 10.73 1.13
N GLU A 70 -4.96 10.19 0.10
CA GLU A 70 -5.52 10.11 -1.26
C GLU A 70 -6.69 9.11 -1.32
N ALA A 71 -6.57 7.97 -0.64
CA ALA A 71 -7.64 6.96 -0.57
C ALA A 71 -8.88 7.51 0.14
N ILE A 72 -8.71 8.26 1.24
CA ILE A 72 -9.81 8.94 1.93
C ILE A 72 -10.50 9.93 0.99
N ALA A 73 -9.72 10.78 0.29
CA ALA A 73 -10.27 11.78 -0.61
C ALA A 73 -11.02 11.14 -1.79
N ALA A 74 -10.46 10.11 -2.40
CA ALA A 74 -11.10 9.40 -3.50
C ALA A 74 -12.36 8.65 -3.06
N ASN A 75 -12.37 8.06 -1.85
CA ASN A 75 -13.55 7.39 -1.30
C ASN A 75 -14.66 8.39 -0.98
N HIS A 76 -14.30 9.55 -0.44
CA HIS A 76 -15.23 10.66 -0.23
C HIS A 76 -15.89 11.11 -1.55
N MET A 77 -15.18 11.03 -2.67
CA MET A 77 -15.70 11.31 -4.02
C MET A 77 -16.48 10.14 -4.66
N GLY A 78 -16.64 9.00 -3.96
CA GLY A 78 -17.35 7.83 -4.47
C GLY A 78 -16.57 7.03 -5.53
N LEU A 79 -15.25 7.20 -5.62
CA LEU A 79 -14.41 6.42 -6.54
C LEU A 79 -14.17 5.02 -5.97
N ARG A 80 -14.13 4.02 -6.85
CA ARG A 80 -13.63 2.68 -6.51
C ARG A 80 -12.11 2.69 -6.53
N ILE A 81 -11.49 2.26 -5.43
CA ILE A 81 -10.04 2.38 -5.22
C ILE A 81 -9.47 1.02 -4.86
N CYS A 82 -8.24 0.75 -5.31
CA CYS A 82 -7.41 -0.32 -4.78
C CYS A 82 -6.02 0.25 -4.47
N CYS A 83 -5.28 -0.42 -3.61
CA CYS A 83 -3.92 -0.04 -3.26
C CYS A 83 -3.00 -1.24 -3.45
N ILE A 84 -1.85 -1.00 -4.08
CA ILE A 84 -0.75 -1.95 -4.19
C ILE A 84 0.48 -1.19 -3.68
N SER A 85 1.13 -1.73 -2.66
CA SER A 85 2.37 -1.17 -2.12
C SER A 85 3.55 -2.04 -2.52
N CYS A 86 4.61 -1.42 -3.04
CA CYS A 86 5.89 -2.07 -3.21
C CYS A 86 6.63 -1.99 -1.88
N VAL A 87 6.66 -3.10 -1.13
CA VAL A 87 7.40 -3.16 0.14
C VAL A 87 8.90 -3.25 -0.17
N CYS A 88 9.56 -2.10 -0.11
CA CYS A 88 10.94 -1.93 -0.55
C CYS A 88 11.99 -2.41 0.48
N ASN A 89 11.65 -2.41 1.77
CA ASN A 89 12.60 -2.70 2.85
C ASN A 89 11.88 -3.29 4.06
N LEU A 90 12.64 -3.98 4.90
CA LEU A 90 12.21 -4.30 6.26
C LEU A 90 12.21 -3.00 7.08
N ALA A 91 11.21 -2.83 7.94
CA ALA A 91 11.07 -1.62 8.75
C ALA A 91 12.19 -1.48 9.80
N ALA A 92 12.33 -0.28 10.37
CA ALA A 92 13.38 0.02 11.36
C ALA A 92 13.33 -0.97 12.54
N GLY A 93 14.49 -1.52 12.91
CA GLY A 93 14.60 -2.53 13.97
C GLY A 93 14.24 -3.97 13.54
N ILE A 94 13.81 -4.17 12.29
CA ILE A 94 13.79 -5.48 11.62
C ILE A 94 15.00 -5.61 10.68
N ALA A 95 15.40 -4.50 10.04
CA ALA A 95 16.67 -4.42 9.34
C ALA A 95 17.85 -4.31 10.33
N ASP A 96 18.96 -4.98 10.02
CA ASP A 96 20.19 -4.98 10.84
C ASP A 96 21.07 -3.72 10.59
N HIS A 97 20.57 -2.75 9.82
CA HIS A 97 21.30 -1.57 9.36
C HIS A 97 20.42 -0.30 9.32
N GLU A 98 21.05 0.86 9.16
CA GLU A 98 20.36 2.15 9.04
C GLU A 98 19.61 2.27 7.71
N LEU A 99 18.34 2.68 7.77
CA LEU A 99 17.52 2.88 6.58
C LEU A 99 17.97 4.13 5.82
N THR A 100 18.18 3.99 4.50
CA THR A 100 18.53 5.10 3.63
C THR A 100 17.52 5.27 2.49
N GLY A 101 17.35 6.51 2.03
CA GLY A 101 16.48 6.78 0.87
C GLY A 101 16.97 6.11 -0.42
N GLU A 102 18.28 5.89 -0.55
CA GLU A 102 18.87 5.22 -1.72
C GLU A 102 18.44 3.75 -1.82
N GLU A 103 18.39 3.03 -0.69
CA GLU A 103 17.90 1.65 -0.64
C GLU A 103 16.43 1.56 -1.05
N VAL A 104 15.60 2.50 -0.58
CA VAL A 104 14.19 2.57 -0.95
C VAL A 104 14.03 2.76 -2.47
N ILE A 105 14.84 3.65 -3.07
CA ILE A 105 14.83 3.89 -4.51
C ILE A 105 15.30 2.65 -5.27
N ALA A 106 16.37 1.99 -4.81
CA ALA A 106 16.92 0.80 -5.46
C ALA A 106 15.92 -0.36 -5.43
N ALA A 107 15.29 -0.61 -4.29
CA ALA A 107 14.26 -1.64 -4.15
C ALA A 107 13.00 -1.31 -4.98
N GLY A 108 12.59 -0.04 -5.03
CA GLY A 108 11.49 0.40 -5.90
C GLY A 108 11.77 0.13 -7.37
N LYS A 109 13.00 0.41 -7.84
CA LYS A 109 13.44 0.08 -9.21
C LYS A 109 13.46 -1.43 -9.47
N ALA A 110 13.88 -2.22 -8.49
CA ALA A 110 13.88 -3.68 -8.60
C ALA A 110 12.46 -4.26 -8.67
N ALA A 111 11.50 -3.67 -7.94
CA ALA A 111 10.10 -4.09 -7.95
C ALA A 111 9.32 -3.60 -9.19
N ALA A 112 9.77 -2.51 -9.84
CA ALA A 112 9.04 -1.87 -10.93
C ALA A 112 8.63 -2.81 -12.09
N PRO A 113 9.49 -3.71 -12.62
CA PRO A 113 9.08 -4.60 -13.70
C PRO A 113 7.98 -5.61 -13.29
N LEU A 114 7.98 -6.05 -12.03
CA LEU A 114 6.97 -6.95 -11.49
C LEU A 114 5.64 -6.21 -11.29
N PHE A 115 5.72 -5.01 -10.73
CA PHE A 115 4.58 -4.13 -10.50
C PHE A 115 3.90 -3.74 -11.82
N GLU A 116 4.67 -3.35 -12.84
CA GLU A 116 4.17 -3.02 -14.18
C GLU A 116 3.39 -4.18 -14.80
N LYS A 117 3.95 -5.40 -14.75
CA LYS A 117 3.25 -6.60 -15.25
C LYS A 117 1.93 -6.84 -14.51
N LEU A 118 1.94 -6.74 -13.18
CA LEU A 118 0.74 -6.95 -12.36
C LEU A 118 -0.34 -5.92 -12.68
N VAL A 119 0.01 -4.64 -12.71
CA VAL A 119 -0.92 -3.54 -13.00
C VAL A 119 -1.47 -3.65 -14.41
N THR A 120 -0.61 -3.88 -15.41
CA THR A 120 -1.03 -4.04 -16.81
C THR A 120 -2.03 -5.18 -16.95
N ARG A 121 -1.71 -6.35 -16.39
CA ARG A 121 -2.62 -7.51 -16.43
C ARG A 121 -3.93 -7.25 -15.69
N SER A 122 -3.85 -6.56 -14.56
CA SER A 122 -5.04 -6.17 -13.79
C SER A 122 -5.93 -5.26 -14.64
N ILE A 123 -5.36 -4.25 -15.32
CA ILE A 123 -6.08 -3.33 -16.22
C ILE A 123 -6.76 -4.09 -17.38
N GLU A 124 -6.11 -5.08 -17.98
CA GLU A 124 -6.70 -5.90 -19.05
C GLU A 124 -7.87 -6.77 -18.58
N SER A 125 -7.91 -7.11 -17.29
CA SER A 125 -8.99 -7.90 -16.69
C SER A 125 -10.22 -7.06 -16.32
N PHE A 126 -10.22 -5.75 -16.65
CA PHE A 126 -11.32 -4.85 -16.33
C PHE A 126 -12.58 -5.04 -17.16
#